data_AF-X1DX97-F1
#
_entry.id   AF-X1DX97-F1
#
_cell.length_a   1.000
_cell.length_b   1.000
_cell.length_c   1.000
_cell.angle_alpha   90.00
_cell.angle_beta   90.00
_cell.angle_gamma   90.00
#
_symmetry.space_group_name_H-M   'P 1'
#
loop_
_entity.id
_entity.type
_entity.pdbx_description
1 polymer ?
#
loop_
_entity_poly.entity_id
_entity_poly.type
_entity_poly.pdbx_seq_one_letter_code
_entity_poly.pdbx_strand_id
1 'polypeptide(L)'
;MTAKAKDSTRYIDIASDFAYHPYPGWYTSHYFEFHSLPAAPFINEFGAQALPNVETMREMMKEDELWPPRWSLWAYHDFQYEPTFNVAKIDMGSSLEEFIENSQDYQAKLLKYAIENYRKNKYSKV
;
A
#
# COMPACT_ATOMS: atom_id res chain seq x y z
N MET A 1 -26.04 23.31 -11.38
CA MET A 1 -26.03 22.35 -12.50
C MET A 1 -25.33 21.08 -12.02
N THR A 2 -25.98 19.92 -12.11
CA THR A 2 -25.38 18.63 -11.67
C THR A 2 -24.53 18.03 -12.78
N ALA A 3 -23.51 17.23 -12.43
CA ALA A 3 -22.65 16.57 -13.42
C ALA A 3 -23.45 15.73 -14.42
N LYS A 4 -24.51 15.04 -13.98
CA LYS A 4 -25.37 14.22 -14.84
C LYS A 4 -26.09 15.04 -15.92
N ALA A 5 -26.43 16.29 -15.61
CA ALA A 5 -27.09 17.18 -16.56
C ALA A 5 -26.13 17.68 -17.65
N LYS A 6 -24.82 17.60 -17.44
CA LYS A 6 -23.78 17.95 -18.43
C LYS A 6 -23.25 16.75 -19.19
N ASP A 7 -23.32 15.58 -18.58
CA ASP A 7 -22.96 14.31 -19.22
C ASP A 7 -23.83 13.17 -18.69
N SER A 8 -24.83 12.79 -19.47
CA SER A 8 -25.76 11.71 -19.14
C SER A 8 -25.22 10.33 -19.49
N THR A 9 -24.11 10.24 -20.25
CA THR A 9 -23.58 8.98 -20.80
C THR A 9 -22.66 8.23 -19.83
N ARG A 10 -22.10 8.94 -18.83
CA ARG A 10 -21.20 8.36 -17.84
C ARG A 10 -21.91 8.09 -16.51
N TYR A 11 -21.43 7.05 -15.82
CA TYR A 11 -21.75 6.82 -14.42
C TYR A 11 -21.11 7.91 -13.55
N ILE A 12 -21.82 8.33 -12.52
CA ILE A 12 -21.31 9.27 -11.53
C ILE A 12 -21.31 8.53 -10.21
N ASP A 13 -20.11 8.25 -9.72
CA ASP A 13 -19.92 7.85 -8.34
C ASP A 13 -19.95 9.10 -7.45
N ILE A 14 -20.59 8.98 -6.30
CA ILE A 14 -20.74 10.11 -5.37
C ILE A 14 -19.51 10.28 -4.48
N ALA A 15 -18.79 9.21 -4.19
CA ALA A 15 -17.57 9.22 -3.40
C ALA A 15 -16.77 7.92 -3.59
N SER A 16 -15.44 8.06 -3.65
CA SER A 16 -14.49 6.98 -3.43
C SER A 16 -14.03 7.10 -1.97
N ASP A 17 -14.59 6.28 -1.08
CA ASP A 17 -14.36 6.36 0.36
C ASP A 17 -13.99 5.01 1.00
N PHE A 18 -13.89 4.99 2.33
CA PHE A 18 -13.48 3.83 3.13
C PHE A 18 -14.37 2.59 2.97
N ALA A 19 -15.57 2.70 2.38
CA ALA A 19 -16.35 1.53 2.00
C ALA A 19 -15.63 0.68 0.93
N TYR A 20 -14.75 1.31 0.14
CA TYR A 20 -14.04 0.70 -0.98
C TYR A 20 -12.51 0.60 -0.79
N HIS A 21 -11.97 1.17 0.32
CA HIS A 21 -10.53 1.33 0.58
C HIS A 21 -10.02 0.48 1.76
N PRO A 22 -10.00 -0.85 1.67
CA PRO A 22 -9.44 -1.67 2.73
C PRO A 22 -7.90 -1.66 2.68
N TYR A 23 -7.27 -1.44 3.85
CA TYR A 23 -5.81 -1.48 4.02
C TYR A 23 -5.33 -2.53 5.05
N PRO A 24 -5.85 -3.79 5.04
CA PRO A 24 -5.31 -4.84 5.88
C PRO A 24 -3.87 -5.19 5.46
N GLY A 25 -2.98 -5.31 6.42
CA GLY A 25 -1.54 -5.43 6.21
C GLY A 25 -0.81 -4.10 5.99
N TRP A 26 -1.47 -2.96 6.09
CA TRP A 26 -0.79 -1.66 6.10
C TRP A 26 -1.26 -0.77 7.24
N TYR A 27 -2.51 -0.31 7.21
CA TYR A 27 -3.08 0.49 8.29
C TYR A 27 -3.73 -0.34 9.39
N THR A 28 -4.18 -1.55 9.06
CA THR A 28 -4.85 -2.44 10.01
C THR A 28 -4.40 -3.89 9.84
N SER A 29 -4.58 -4.71 10.88
CA SER A 29 -4.60 -6.18 10.80
C SER A 29 -3.48 -6.85 9.97
N HIS A 30 -3.81 -7.78 9.06
CA HIS A 30 -2.86 -8.59 8.28
C HIS A 30 -3.38 -8.77 6.85
N TYR A 31 -2.49 -8.76 5.84
CA TYR A 31 -2.87 -8.86 4.43
C TYR A 31 -3.61 -10.16 4.04
N PHE A 32 -3.65 -11.16 4.91
CA PHE A 32 -4.39 -12.40 4.64
C PHE A 32 -5.90 -12.18 4.67
N GLU A 33 -6.37 -11.09 5.29
CA GLU A 33 -7.79 -10.73 5.30
C GLU A 33 -8.36 -10.48 3.91
N PHE A 34 -7.50 -10.19 2.90
CA PHE A 34 -7.94 -10.12 1.50
C PHE A 34 -8.55 -11.43 0.98
N HIS A 35 -8.35 -12.57 1.65
CA HIS A 35 -9.09 -13.80 1.36
C HIS A 35 -10.60 -13.65 1.53
N SER A 36 -11.04 -12.82 2.48
CA SER A 36 -12.47 -12.58 2.74
C SER A 36 -13.13 -11.65 1.71
N LEU A 37 -12.32 -11.00 0.86
CA LEU A 37 -12.72 -10.03 -0.16
C LEU A 37 -13.40 -8.79 0.46
N PRO A 38 -12.72 -8.04 1.36
CA PRO A 38 -13.25 -6.77 1.86
C PRO A 38 -13.55 -5.81 0.69
N ALA A 39 -14.53 -4.92 0.84
CA ALA A 39 -14.95 -3.99 -0.23
C ALA A 39 -15.39 -4.65 -1.56
N ALA A 40 -15.71 -5.95 -1.57
CA ALA A 40 -16.37 -6.58 -2.71
C ALA A 40 -17.75 -5.92 -2.99
N PRO A 41 -18.21 -5.87 -4.26
CA PRO A 41 -17.65 -6.57 -5.42
C PRO A 41 -16.53 -5.80 -6.14
N PHE A 42 -16.30 -4.53 -5.81
CA PHE A 42 -15.33 -3.69 -6.48
C PHE A 42 -14.49 -2.91 -5.47
N ILE A 43 -13.28 -3.40 -5.25
CA ILE A 43 -12.23 -2.69 -4.54
C ILE A 43 -11.56 -1.70 -5.50
N ASN A 44 -11.46 -0.44 -5.10
CA ASN A 44 -10.81 0.60 -5.92
C ASN A 44 -9.44 1.02 -5.36
N GLU A 45 -9.17 0.83 -4.06
CA GLU A 45 -7.87 1.14 -3.45
C GLU A 45 -7.46 0.12 -2.38
N PHE A 46 -6.18 -0.27 -2.39
CA PHE A 46 -5.48 -1.01 -1.35
C PHE A 46 -3.97 -0.95 -1.63
N GLY A 47 -3.14 -1.24 -0.62
CA GLY A 47 -1.71 -1.36 -0.81
C GLY A 47 -0.91 -1.30 0.49
N ALA A 48 0.40 -1.30 0.33
CA ALA A 48 1.39 -1.03 1.37
C ALA A 48 2.54 -0.22 0.76
N GLN A 49 3.23 0.57 1.58
CA GLN A 49 4.45 1.26 1.16
C GLN A 49 5.60 0.24 1.01
N ALA A 50 6.56 0.58 0.16
CA ALA A 50 7.89 0.02 0.14
C ALA A 50 8.90 1.15 -0.04
N LEU A 51 10.15 0.93 0.36
CA LEU A 51 11.22 1.87 0.06
C LEU A 51 11.54 1.86 -1.45
N PRO A 52 11.88 3.01 -2.04
CA PRO A 52 12.50 3.06 -3.37
C PRO A 52 13.78 2.22 -3.45
N ASN A 53 14.27 1.97 -4.66
CA ASN A 53 15.58 1.35 -4.85
C ASN A 53 16.71 2.25 -4.30
N VAL A 54 17.91 1.67 -4.15
CA VAL A 54 19.04 2.36 -3.50
C VAL A 54 19.46 3.62 -4.27
N GLU A 55 19.35 3.62 -5.59
CA GLU A 55 19.67 4.77 -6.43
C GLU A 55 18.73 5.95 -6.13
N THR A 56 17.42 5.73 -6.11
CA THR A 56 16.44 6.77 -5.78
C THR A 56 16.58 7.23 -4.33
N MET A 57 16.88 6.32 -3.39
CA MET A 57 17.15 6.71 -2.00
C MET A 57 18.33 7.68 -1.91
N ARG A 58 19.43 7.43 -2.65
CA ARG A 58 20.61 8.31 -2.74
C ARG A 58 20.34 9.64 -3.45
N GLU A 59 19.35 9.69 -4.34
CA GLU A 59 18.90 10.96 -4.94
C GLU A 59 18.10 11.83 -3.95
N MET A 60 17.38 11.20 -3.03
CA MET A 60 16.48 11.88 -2.08
C MET A 60 17.21 12.39 -0.82
N MET A 61 18.25 11.68 -0.37
CA MET A 61 18.93 11.92 0.92
C MET A 61 20.44 11.77 0.77
N LYS A 62 21.21 12.37 1.69
CA LYS A 62 22.67 12.21 1.72
C LYS A 62 23.08 10.82 2.22
N GLU A 63 24.28 10.37 1.89
CA GLU A 63 24.74 9.02 2.27
C GLU A 63 24.75 8.80 3.80
N ASP A 64 25.10 9.82 4.59
CA ASP A 64 25.09 9.78 6.06
C ASP A 64 23.69 9.86 6.69
N GLU A 65 22.67 10.11 5.86
CA GLU A 65 21.26 10.17 6.24
C GLU A 65 20.50 8.85 5.92
N LEU A 66 21.10 8.00 5.09
CA LEU A 66 20.51 6.75 4.61
C LEU A 66 20.64 5.61 5.62
N TRP A 67 21.79 5.45 6.27
CA TRP A 67 22.02 4.31 7.15
C TRP A 67 22.98 4.59 8.32
N PRO A 68 22.61 4.27 9.57
CA PRO A 68 21.29 3.80 10.01
C PRO A 68 20.21 4.89 9.85
N PRO A 69 18.91 4.53 9.70
CA PRO A 69 17.86 5.49 9.40
C PRO A 69 17.71 6.58 10.46
N ARG A 70 17.67 7.84 10.02
CA ARG A 70 17.28 8.98 10.84
C ARG A 70 15.78 9.18 10.73
N TRP A 71 15.00 8.56 11.63
CA TRP A 71 13.54 8.45 11.50
C TRP A 71 12.81 9.78 11.27
N SER A 72 13.24 10.89 11.86
CA SER A 72 12.63 12.20 11.62
C SER A 72 12.82 12.70 10.18
N LEU A 73 13.96 12.40 9.56
CA LEU A 73 14.24 12.75 8.17
C LEU A 73 13.54 11.79 7.21
N TRP A 74 13.51 10.50 7.54
CA TRP A 74 12.76 9.51 6.77
C TRP A 74 11.27 9.84 6.77
N ALA A 75 10.72 10.26 7.91
CA ALA A 75 9.34 10.74 8.02
C ALA A 75 9.09 12.01 7.19
N TYR A 76 10.08 12.89 7.01
CA TYR A 76 9.98 14.03 6.09
C TYR A 76 9.80 13.56 4.64
N HIS A 77 10.42 12.44 4.27
CA HIS A 77 10.22 11.74 2.99
C HIS A 77 9.05 10.73 3.04
N ASP A 78 8.09 10.93 3.95
CA ASP A 78 6.86 10.15 4.11
C ASP A 78 7.05 8.67 4.49
N PHE A 79 8.17 8.31 5.12
CA PHE A 79 8.31 6.98 5.71
C PHE A 79 7.33 6.78 6.89
N GLN A 80 6.49 5.74 6.80
CA GLN A 80 5.47 5.45 7.81
C GLN A 80 5.95 4.37 8.79
N TYR A 81 6.55 4.80 9.91
CA TYR A 81 7.15 3.90 10.92
C TYR A 81 6.15 2.89 11.50
N GLU A 82 4.98 3.38 11.95
CA GLU A 82 3.96 2.56 12.60
C GLU A 82 3.42 1.44 11.67
N PRO A 83 2.92 1.72 10.45
CA PRO A 83 2.59 0.68 9.48
C PRO A 83 3.73 -0.29 9.20
N THR A 84 4.95 0.20 9.00
CA THR A 84 6.10 -0.63 8.62
C THR A 84 6.46 -1.66 9.70
N PHE A 85 6.64 -1.21 10.94
CA PHE A 85 7.15 -2.07 12.02
C PHE A 85 6.08 -2.67 12.91
N ASN A 86 4.93 -1.98 13.08
CA ASN A 86 3.90 -2.42 14.00
C ASN A 86 2.74 -3.16 13.33
N VAL A 87 2.44 -2.89 12.07
CA VAL A 87 1.41 -3.61 11.30
C VAL A 87 2.04 -4.65 10.37
N ALA A 88 2.84 -4.22 9.41
CA ALA A 88 3.45 -5.07 8.39
C ALA A 88 4.56 -5.97 8.94
N LYS A 89 5.14 -5.60 10.09
CA LYS A 89 6.25 -6.32 10.75
C LYS A 89 7.43 -6.56 9.80
N ILE A 90 7.75 -5.57 8.95
CA ILE A 90 8.86 -5.65 8.01
C ILE A 90 10.17 -5.67 8.82
N ASP A 91 11.02 -6.66 8.56
CA ASP A 91 12.36 -6.71 9.13
C ASP A 91 13.24 -5.65 8.46
N MET A 92 13.92 -4.85 9.29
CA MET A 92 14.87 -3.84 8.81
C MET A 92 16.15 -4.48 8.26
N GLY A 93 16.49 -5.69 8.70
CA GLY A 93 17.78 -6.29 8.39
C GLY A 93 18.96 -5.50 8.99
N SER A 94 20.13 -5.68 8.39
CA SER A 94 21.42 -5.16 8.86
C SER A 94 22.05 -4.10 7.95
N SER A 95 21.43 -3.81 6.81
CA SER A 95 21.85 -2.79 5.84
C SER A 95 20.65 -2.07 5.21
N LEU A 96 20.94 -0.94 4.54
CA LEU A 96 19.94 -0.22 3.75
C LEU A 96 19.37 -1.10 2.64
N GLU A 97 20.24 -1.84 1.96
CA GLU A 97 19.88 -2.73 0.86
C GLU A 97 18.96 -3.87 1.34
N GLU A 98 19.25 -4.48 2.49
CA GLU A 98 18.37 -5.48 3.10
C GLU A 98 17.02 -4.87 3.49
N PHE A 99 17.00 -3.65 4.03
CA PHE A 99 15.73 -3.01 4.38
C PHE A 99 14.88 -2.69 3.14
N ILE A 100 15.52 -2.19 2.08
CA ILE A 100 14.89 -1.94 0.78
C ILE A 100 14.28 -3.24 0.25
N GLU A 101 15.09 -4.30 0.16
CA GLU A 101 14.64 -5.61 -0.32
C GLU A 101 13.45 -6.11 0.50
N ASN A 102 13.56 -6.18 1.83
CA ASN A 102 12.49 -6.65 2.72
C ASN A 102 11.18 -5.85 2.56
N SER A 103 11.27 -4.52 2.42
CA SER A 103 10.10 -3.66 2.24
C SER A 103 9.41 -3.88 0.89
N GLN A 104 10.18 -4.02 -0.19
CA GLN A 104 9.68 -4.29 -1.54
C GLN A 104 9.07 -5.69 -1.63
N ASP A 105 9.72 -6.67 -0.99
CA ASP A 105 9.24 -8.05 -0.90
C ASP A 105 7.88 -8.13 -0.21
N TYR A 106 7.71 -7.39 0.91
CA TYR A 106 6.44 -7.32 1.61
C TYR A 106 5.34 -6.71 0.73
N GLN A 107 5.60 -5.57 0.11
CA GLN A 107 4.64 -4.91 -0.79
C GLN A 107 4.23 -5.86 -1.93
N ALA A 108 5.20 -6.53 -2.57
CA ALA A 108 4.94 -7.48 -3.65
C ALA A 108 4.06 -8.66 -3.19
N LYS A 109 4.35 -9.24 -2.01
CA LYS A 109 3.57 -10.34 -1.42
C LYS A 109 2.12 -9.92 -1.15
N LEU A 110 1.92 -8.77 -0.50
CA LEU A 110 0.59 -8.23 -0.20
C LEU A 110 -0.21 -7.98 -1.47
N LEU A 111 0.36 -7.23 -2.42
CA LEU A 111 -0.33 -6.87 -3.66
C LEU A 111 -0.68 -8.11 -4.48
N LYS A 112 0.27 -9.04 -4.65
CA LYS A 112 0.02 -10.32 -5.32
C LYS A 112 -1.12 -11.09 -4.66
N TYR A 113 -1.08 -11.24 -3.33
CA TYR A 113 -2.10 -11.99 -2.60
C TYR A 113 -3.49 -11.38 -2.77
N ALA A 114 -3.62 -10.06 -2.58
CA ALA A 114 -4.88 -9.35 -2.74
C ALA A 114 -5.41 -9.48 -4.18
N ILE A 115 -4.59 -9.12 -5.18
CA ILE A 115 -4.96 -9.16 -6.60
C ILE A 115 -5.41 -10.57 -7.02
N GLU A 116 -4.67 -11.60 -6.62
CA GLU A 116 -5.03 -12.99 -6.94
C GLU A 116 -6.36 -13.40 -6.32
N ASN A 117 -6.64 -13.03 -5.05
CA ASN A 117 -7.90 -13.35 -4.39
C ASN A 117 -9.10 -12.69 -5.10
N TYR A 118 -9.03 -11.39 -5.41
CA TYR A 118 -10.11 -10.71 -6.14
C TYR A 118 -10.30 -11.27 -7.55
N ARG A 119 -9.22 -11.53 -8.29
CA ARG A 119 -9.31 -12.08 -9.65
C ARG A 119 -9.87 -13.49 -9.68
N LYS A 120 -9.49 -14.36 -8.75
CA LYS A 120 -10.03 -15.73 -8.63
C LYS A 120 -11.52 -15.75 -8.30
N ASN A 121 -11.99 -14.73 -7.57
CA ASN A 121 -13.39 -14.61 -7.16
C ASN A 121 -14.21 -13.65 -8.04
N LYS A 122 -13.70 -13.33 -9.23
CA LYS A 122 -14.42 -12.48 -10.16
C LYS A 122 -15.75 -13.16 -10.52
N TYR A 123 -16.86 -12.49 -10.20
CA TYR A 123 -18.24 -12.97 -10.40
C TYR A 123 -18.70 -14.12 -9.51
N SER A 124 -17.93 -14.54 -8.49
CA SER A 124 -18.36 -15.61 -7.56
C SER A 124 -19.17 -15.10 -6.37
N LYS A 125 -19.05 -13.81 -6.02
CA LYS A 125 -19.79 -13.13 -4.95
C LYS A 125 -20.63 -11.95 -5.45
N VAL A 126 -21.18 -12.05 -6.66
CA VAL A 126 -22.18 -11.11 -7.19
C VAL A 126 -23.57 -11.65 -6.88
#